data_AF-Q5N7F6-F1
#
_entry.id   AF-Q5N7F6-F1
#
_cell.length_a   1.000
_cell.length_b   1.000
_cell.length_c   1.000
_cell.angle_alpha   90.00
_cell.angle_beta   90.00
_cell.angle_gamma   90.00
#
_symmetry.space_group_name_H-M   'P 1'
#
loop_
_entity.id
_entity.type
_entity.pdbx_description
1 polymer ?
#
loop_
_entity_poly.entity_id
_entity_poly.type
_entity_poly.pdbx_seq_one_letter_code
_entity_poly.pdbx_strand_id
1 'polypeptide(L)'
;MADRLELQGRHGKSRVRVSRVWRRPAAAGGHVIVEWNVAVSVVSDCLPSYTSDDNSAIVATDSIKNTVYVKAKECTEIVSMEEFAVILGRHFTSLYPQVSEATVTIAERPWERVVVDGKPHSHGFKLGVEKHVTEVIVKKSGNLLINSGIQGYSLLKTTQVFLPDANLSHWGCLGSLVKTVYVLYF
;
A
#
# COMPACT_ATOMS: atom_id res chain seq x y z
N MET A 1 24.17 0.90 -33.44
CA MET A 1 23.14 0.22 -32.64
C MET A 1 22.17 1.30 -32.21
N ALA A 2 20.96 1.35 -32.77
CA ALA A 2 19.98 2.36 -32.39
C ALA A 2 19.45 2.03 -31.00
N ASP A 3 19.55 2.99 -30.08
CA ASP A 3 18.82 2.94 -28.81
C ASP A 3 17.34 2.75 -29.12
N ARG A 4 16.83 1.54 -28.88
CA ARG A 4 15.41 1.26 -28.97
C ARG A 4 14.75 1.86 -27.74
N LEU A 5 14.00 2.94 -27.95
CA LEU A 5 13.03 3.41 -26.98
C LEU A 5 11.97 2.33 -26.80
N GLU A 6 11.95 1.69 -25.63
CA GLU A 6 10.89 0.74 -25.25
C GLU A 6 9.72 1.51 -24.61
N LEU A 7 8.59 1.55 -25.31
CA LEU A 7 7.35 2.11 -24.79
C LEU A 7 6.65 1.04 -23.93
N GLN A 8 6.46 1.33 -22.64
CA GLN A 8 5.75 0.43 -21.73
C GLN A 8 4.37 1.00 -21.36
N GLY A 9 3.33 0.23 -21.66
CA GLY A 9 1.95 0.52 -21.31
C GLY A 9 1.60 0.18 -19.87
N ARG A 10 0.98 1.10 -19.13
CA ARG A 10 0.43 0.85 -17.78
C ARG A 10 -1.00 1.35 -17.68
N HIS A 11 -1.87 0.51 -17.14
CA HIS A 11 -3.26 0.85 -16.84
C HIS A 11 -3.74 0.12 -15.59
N GLY A 12 -4.84 0.58 -14.99
CA GLY A 12 -5.26 0.04 -13.71
C GLY A 12 -6.47 0.69 -13.08
N LYS A 13 -6.71 0.35 -11.81
CA LYS A 13 -7.75 0.94 -10.98
C LYS A 13 -7.17 1.40 -9.66
N SER A 14 -7.48 2.62 -9.26
CA SER A 14 -7.10 3.18 -7.95
C SER A 14 -8.34 3.50 -7.12
N ARG A 15 -8.12 3.78 -5.83
CA ARG A 15 -9.15 4.19 -4.86
C ARG A 15 -10.21 3.11 -4.64
N VAL A 16 -9.83 1.84 -4.73
CA VAL A 16 -10.73 0.72 -4.41
C VAL A 16 -10.70 0.52 -2.90
N ARG A 17 -11.76 0.95 -2.22
CA ARG A 17 -11.93 0.73 -0.78
C ARG A 17 -12.53 -0.65 -0.55
N VAL A 18 -11.87 -1.46 0.27
CA VAL A 18 -12.32 -2.80 0.67
C VAL A 18 -12.13 -2.98 2.17
N SER A 19 -13.13 -3.54 2.84
CA SER A 19 -13.05 -3.92 4.25
C SER A 19 -13.27 -5.42 4.38
N ARG A 20 -12.46 -6.07 5.21
CA ARG A 20 -12.58 -7.49 5.52
C ARG A 20 -12.71 -7.67 7.03
N VAL A 21 -13.72 -8.45 7.43
CA VAL A 21 -13.96 -8.80 8.84
C VAL A 21 -13.87 -10.31 8.99
N TRP A 22 -12.91 -10.76 9.78
CA TRP A 22 -12.80 -12.14 10.25
C TRP A 22 -13.49 -12.24 11.61
N ARG A 23 -14.62 -12.96 11.67
CA ARG A 23 -15.40 -13.11 12.89
C ARG A 23 -14.87 -14.30 13.69
N ARG A 24 -14.32 -14.04 14.87
CA ARG A 24 -13.84 -15.07 15.81
C ARG A 24 -14.53 -14.90 17.17
N PRO A 25 -14.63 -15.97 17.97
CA PRO A 25 -15.18 -15.89 19.32
C PRO A 25 -14.43 -14.88 20.19
N ALA A 26 -15.13 -14.27 21.15
CA ALA A 26 -14.52 -13.33 22.09
C ALA A 26 -13.34 -13.94 22.87
N ALA A 27 -13.44 -15.21 23.25
CA ALA A 27 -12.38 -15.96 23.91
C ALA A 27 -11.09 -16.11 23.07
N ALA A 28 -11.20 -16.00 21.74
CA ALA A 28 -10.08 -16.07 20.79
C ALA A 28 -9.62 -14.66 20.32
N GLY A 29 -9.91 -13.62 21.09
CA GLY A 29 -9.53 -12.23 20.77
C GLY A 29 -10.55 -11.47 19.91
N GLY A 30 -11.74 -12.04 19.67
CA GLY A 30 -12.83 -11.38 18.96
C GLY A 30 -12.59 -11.15 17.47
N HIS A 31 -13.45 -10.32 16.87
CA HIS A 31 -13.41 -9.99 15.45
C HIS A 31 -12.10 -9.29 15.08
N VAL A 32 -11.57 -9.54 13.89
CA VAL A 32 -10.47 -8.77 13.30
C VAL A 32 -11.02 -8.05 12.09
N ILE A 33 -10.72 -6.76 11.96
CA ILE A 33 -11.12 -5.94 10.82
C ILE A 33 -9.89 -5.30 10.21
N VAL A 34 -9.87 -5.28 8.88
CA VAL A 34 -8.98 -4.42 8.09
C VAL A 34 -9.83 -3.62 7.12
N GLU A 35 -9.36 -2.42 6.82
CA GLU A 35 -9.91 -1.62 5.74
C GLU A 35 -8.75 -1.05 4.93
N TRP A 36 -8.78 -1.30 3.63
CA TRP A 36 -7.69 -1.02 2.72
C TRP A 36 -8.17 -0.14 1.57
N ASN A 37 -7.35 0.84 1.22
CA ASN A 37 -7.44 1.54 -0.04
C ASN A 37 -6.42 0.94 -1.00
N VAL A 38 -6.92 0.24 -2.02
CA VAL A 38 -6.13 -0.54 -2.94
C VAL A 38 -6.04 0.19 -4.29
N ALA A 39 -4.83 0.25 -4.83
CA ALA A 39 -4.55 0.58 -6.21
C ALA A 39 -3.84 -0.58 -6.88
N VAL A 40 -4.28 -0.94 -8.08
CA VAL A 40 -3.66 -1.97 -8.90
C VAL A 40 -3.34 -1.35 -10.24
N SER A 41 -2.08 -1.47 -10.66
CA SER A 41 -1.58 -1.13 -12.00
C SER A 41 -1.00 -2.38 -12.63
N VAL A 42 -1.33 -2.65 -13.88
CA VAL A 42 -0.75 -3.75 -14.65
C VAL A 42 0.00 -3.19 -15.86
N VAL A 43 1.04 -3.92 -16.27
CA VAL A 43 1.78 -3.65 -17.51
C VAL A 43 1.32 -4.65 -18.57
N SER A 44 0.89 -4.15 -19.72
CA SER A 44 0.61 -4.95 -20.93
C SER A 44 0.91 -4.15 -22.20
N ASP A 45 0.84 -4.82 -23.36
CA ASP A 45 0.95 -4.15 -24.67
C ASP A 45 -0.32 -3.35 -24.97
N CYS A 46 -0.43 -2.15 -24.41
CA CYS A 46 -1.60 -1.31 -24.58
C CYS A 46 -1.54 -0.43 -25.82
N LEU A 47 -0.44 -0.38 -26.58
CA LEU A 47 -0.32 0.54 -27.70
C LEU A 47 -1.44 0.36 -28.75
N PRO A 48 -1.82 -0.88 -29.13
CA PRO A 48 -2.92 -1.10 -30.08
C PRO A 48 -4.28 -0.53 -29.64
N SER A 49 -4.52 -0.36 -28.33
CA SER A 49 -5.77 0.25 -27.84
C SER A 49 -5.85 1.75 -28.10
N TYR A 50 -4.71 2.41 -28.29
CA TYR A 50 -4.64 3.84 -28.57
C TYR A 50 -4.49 4.14 -30.07
N THR A 51 -3.90 3.23 -30.84
CA THR A 51 -3.58 3.46 -32.25
C THR A 51 -4.55 2.82 -33.23
N SER A 52 -5.24 1.74 -32.82
CA SER A 52 -6.04 0.90 -33.70
C SER A 52 -7.32 0.36 -33.06
N ASP A 53 -7.75 0.97 -31.94
CA ASP A 53 -8.97 0.60 -31.20
C ASP A 53 -9.02 -0.88 -30.74
N ASP A 54 -7.87 -1.55 -30.65
CA ASP A 54 -7.78 -2.95 -30.21
C ASP A 54 -7.57 -3.03 -28.69
N ASN A 55 -8.64 -3.37 -27.96
CA ASN A 55 -8.64 -3.52 -26.51
C ASN A 55 -8.32 -4.95 -26.02
N SER A 56 -7.90 -5.86 -26.89
CA SER A 56 -7.64 -7.27 -26.53
C SER A 56 -6.60 -7.44 -25.42
N ALA A 57 -5.61 -6.55 -25.35
CA ALA A 57 -4.56 -6.53 -24.33
C ALA A 57 -4.93 -5.75 -23.06
N ILE A 58 -6.14 -5.15 -23.00
CA ILE A 58 -6.58 -4.32 -21.88
C ILE A 58 -7.44 -5.14 -20.90
N VAL A 59 -6.94 -5.28 -19.68
CA VAL A 59 -7.78 -5.71 -18.55
C VAL A 59 -8.68 -4.54 -18.13
N ALA A 60 -9.99 -4.70 -18.30
CA ALA A 60 -10.96 -3.67 -17.95
C ALA A 60 -10.82 -3.25 -16.48
N THR A 61 -10.85 -1.94 -16.22
CA THR A 61 -10.63 -1.39 -14.87
C THR A 61 -11.73 -1.79 -13.88
N ASP A 62 -12.94 -2.07 -14.36
CA ASP A 62 -14.02 -2.60 -13.53
C ASP A 62 -13.75 -4.05 -13.10
N SER A 63 -13.20 -4.88 -14.00
CA SER A 63 -12.77 -6.24 -13.68
C SER A 63 -11.67 -6.23 -12.60
N ILE A 64 -10.71 -5.31 -12.69
CA ILE A 64 -9.69 -5.13 -11.65
C ILE A 64 -10.32 -4.83 -10.29
N LYS A 65 -11.27 -3.88 -10.23
CA LYS A 65 -12.02 -3.54 -9.02
C LYS A 65 -12.75 -4.76 -8.46
N ASN A 66 -13.46 -5.50 -9.31
CA ASN A 66 -14.23 -6.68 -8.91
C ASN A 66 -13.31 -7.79 -8.38
N THR A 67 -12.16 -8.00 -9.01
CA THR A 67 -11.12 -8.95 -8.55
C THR A 67 -10.62 -8.60 -7.15
N VAL A 68 -10.41 -7.32 -6.82
CA VAL A 68 -10.03 -6.92 -5.45
C VAL A 68 -11.07 -7.38 -4.43
N TYR A 69 -12.37 -7.20 -4.72
CA TYR A 69 -13.43 -7.66 -3.83
C TYR A 69 -13.51 -9.18 -3.71
N VAL A 70 -13.38 -9.90 -4.83
CA VAL A 70 -13.40 -11.37 -4.85
C VAL A 70 -12.22 -11.93 -4.06
N LYS A 71 -11.00 -11.45 -4.30
CA LYS A 71 -9.81 -11.91 -3.57
C LYS A 71 -9.89 -11.60 -2.09
N ALA A 72 -10.38 -10.42 -1.70
CA ALA A 72 -10.57 -10.11 -0.29
C ALA A 72 -11.60 -11.04 0.39
N LYS A 73 -12.63 -11.49 -0.34
CA LYS A 73 -13.62 -12.46 0.15
C LYS A 73 -13.04 -13.87 0.28
N GLU A 74 -12.18 -14.28 -0.65
CA GLU A 74 -11.49 -15.57 -0.67
C GLU A 74 -10.47 -15.73 0.46
N CYS A 75 -9.92 -14.64 1.01
CA CYS A 75 -9.09 -14.68 2.22
C CYS A 75 -9.91 -15.12 3.45
N THR A 76 -9.98 -16.43 3.68
CA THR A 76 -10.65 -17.04 4.84
C THR A 76 -9.84 -16.86 6.12
N GLU A 77 -8.51 -16.91 6.01
CA GLU A 77 -7.58 -16.63 7.10
C GLU A 77 -7.24 -15.13 7.17
N ILE A 78 -6.79 -14.69 8.34
CA ILE A 78 -6.28 -13.33 8.55
C ILE A 78 -4.97 -13.22 7.77
N VAL A 79 -4.87 -12.19 6.93
CA VAL A 79 -3.68 -11.91 6.10
C VAL A 79 -3.23 -10.47 6.28
N SER A 80 -1.94 -10.23 6.11
CA SER A 80 -1.38 -8.88 6.10
C SER A 80 -1.71 -8.17 4.77
N MET A 81 -1.50 -6.85 4.73
CA MET A 81 -1.66 -6.08 3.50
C MET A 81 -0.63 -6.46 2.43
N GLU A 82 0.60 -6.78 2.82
CA GLU A 82 1.66 -7.27 1.91
C GLU A 82 1.24 -8.61 1.29
N GLU A 83 0.77 -9.56 2.10
CA GLU A 83 0.31 -10.87 1.63
C GLU A 83 -0.87 -10.71 0.66
N PHE A 84 -1.83 -9.85 0.99
CA PHE A 84 -2.96 -9.57 0.11
C PHE A 84 -2.52 -8.92 -1.21
N ALA A 85 -1.56 -7.99 -1.16
CA ALA A 85 -0.99 -7.37 -2.35
C ALA A 85 -0.25 -8.39 -3.23
N VAL A 86 0.48 -9.34 -2.64
CA VAL A 86 1.11 -10.46 -3.35
C VAL A 86 0.06 -11.36 -4.00
N ILE A 87 -1.02 -11.71 -3.29
CA ILE A 87 -2.12 -12.53 -3.84
C ILE A 87 -2.74 -11.86 -5.07
N LEU A 88 -3.00 -10.56 -5.00
CA LEU A 88 -3.52 -9.78 -6.12
C LEU A 88 -2.54 -9.72 -7.29
N GLY A 89 -1.29 -9.35 -7.02
CA GLY A 89 -0.26 -9.23 -8.06
C GLY A 89 -0.06 -10.55 -8.81
N ARG A 90 0.06 -11.66 -8.07
CA ARG A 90 0.16 -13.01 -8.64
C ARG A 90 -1.06 -13.37 -9.49
N HIS A 91 -2.26 -13.06 -9.01
CA HIS A 91 -3.48 -13.34 -9.76
C HIS A 91 -3.46 -12.68 -11.15
N PHE A 92 -3.11 -11.40 -11.25
CA PHE A 92 -3.07 -10.73 -12.55
C PHE A 92 -1.96 -11.26 -13.47
N THR A 93 -0.75 -11.50 -12.95
CA THR A 93 0.36 -12.02 -13.76
C THR A 93 0.17 -13.47 -14.22
N SER A 94 -0.60 -14.27 -13.48
CA SER A 94 -0.87 -15.68 -13.80
C SER A 94 -2.12 -15.87 -14.65
N LEU A 95 -3.19 -15.10 -14.41
CA LEU A 95 -4.46 -15.25 -15.13
C LEU A 95 -4.39 -14.68 -16.56
N TYR A 96 -3.73 -13.53 -16.74
CA TYR A 96 -3.73 -12.82 -18.02
C TYR A 96 -2.40 -13.05 -18.76
N PRO A 97 -2.41 -13.74 -19.92
CA PRO A 97 -1.21 -13.99 -20.71
C PRO A 97 -0.46 -12.71 -21.11
N GLN A 98 -1.20 -11.64 -21.40
CA GLN A 98 -0.70 -10.35 -21.85
C GLN A 98 -0.10 -9.46 -20.74
N VAL A 99 -0.35 -9.77 -19.46
CA VAL A 99 0.15 -8.97 -18.34
C VAL A 99 1.56 -9.45 -17.97
N SER A 100 2.55 -8.56 -18.05
CA SER A 100 3.95 -8.87 -17.74
C SER A 100 4.36 -8.50 -16.31
N GLU A 101 3.69 -7.51 -15.73
CA GLU A 101 3.94 -7.00 -14.37
C GLU A 101 2.63 -6.50 -13.75
N ALA A 102 2.48 -6.69 -12.44
CA ALA A 102 1.41 -6.10 -11.64
C ALA A 102 2.01 -5.39 -10.43
N THR A 103 1.70 -4.11 -10.27
CA THR A 103 2.02 -3.31 -9.09
C THR A 103 0.75 -3.11 -8.27
N VAL A 104 0.78 -3.48 -7.00
CA VAL A 104 -0.32 -3.33 -6.06
C VAL A 104 0.13 -2.45 -4.90
N THR A 105 -0.51 -1.30 -4.75
CA THR A 105 -0.27 -0.38 -3.65
C THR A 105 -1.46 -0.41 -2.72
N ILE A 106 -1.21 -0.55 -1.41
CA ILE A 106 -2.26 -0.57 -0.39
C ILE A 106 -1.92 0.43 0.69
N ALA A 107 -2.91 1.23 1.09
CA ALA A 107 -2.87 2.05 2.29
C ALA A 107 -3.95 1.58 3.27
N GLU A 108 -3.56 1.28 4.49
CA GLU A 108 -4.44 0.84 5.55
C GLU A 108 -5.16 2.02 6.23
N ARG A 109 -6.45 1.80 6.54
CA ARG A 109 -7.18 2.61 7.50
C ARG A 109 -6.90 2.05 8.90
N PRO A 110 -6.29 2.81 9.82
CA PRO A 110 -5.79 2.27 11.07
C PRO A 110 -6.92 2.05 12.07
N TRP A 111 -7.57 0.90 12.00
CA TRP A 111 -8.58 0.52 12.98
C TRP A 111 -7.91 -0.08 14.22
N GLU A 112 -7.98 0.64 15.33
CA GLU A 112 -7.47 0.21 16.63
C GLU A 112 -8.60 -0.34 17.48
N ARG A 113 -8.37 -1.47 18.16
CA ARG A 113 -9.35 -2.04 19.09
C ARG A 113 -9.55 -1.12 20.30
N VAL A 114 -10.79 -0.81 20.62
CA VAL A 114 -11.14 -0.02 21.82
C VAL A 114 -10.95 -0.88 23.06
N VAL A 115 -10.45 -0.27 24.14
CA VAL A 115 -10.35 -0.87 25.48
C VAL A 115 -11.42 -0.24 26.36
N VAL A 116 -12.27 -1.06 26.99
CA VAL A 116 -13.33 -0.64 27.92
C VAL A 116 -13.06 -1.36 29.24
N ASP A 117 -13.03 -0.62 30.35
CA ASP A 117 -12.73 -1.15 31.69
C ASP A 117 -11.44 -2.00 31.75
N GLY A 118 -10.40 -1.55 31.02
CA GLY A 118 -9.11 -2.23 30.93
C GLY A 118 -9.12 -3.51 30.09
N LYS A 119 -10.25 -3.88 29.46
CA LYS A 119 -10.39 -5.07 28.62
C LYS A 119 -10.60 -4.71 27.15
N PRO A 120 -9.89 -5.35 26.21
CA PRO A 120 -10.13 -5.11 24.78
C PRO A 120 -11.54 -5.54 24.35
N HIS A 121 -12.26 -4.67 23.64
CA HIS A 121 -13.61 -4.96 23.15
C HIS A 121 -13.59 -6.01 22.03
N SER A 122 -14.53 -6.95 22.02
CA SER A 122 -14.51 -8.07 21.06
C SER A 122 -14.78 -7.66 19.61
N HIS A 123 -15.43 -6.52 19.37
CA HIS A 123 -15.84 -6.04 18.05
C HIS A 123 -15.92 -4.50 17.92
N GLY A 124 -15.23 -3.78 18.82
CA GLY A 124 -15.27 -2.32 18.89
C GLY A 124 -13.93 -1.73 18.48
N PHE A 125 -13.96 -0.79 17.53
CA PHE A 125 -12.75 -0.20 16.95
C PHE A 125 -12.90 1.33 16.88
N LYS A 126 -11.78 2.04 17.06
CA LYS A 126 -11.63 3.48 16.84
C LYS A 126 -10.59 3.71 15.76
N LEU A 127 -10.59 4.91 15.20
CA LEU A 127 -9.55 5.30 14.24
C LEU A 127 -8.26 5.68 14.98
N GLY A 128 -7.16 5.06 14.59
CA GLY A 128 -5.80 5.39 14.98
C GLY A 128 -5.22 6.56 14.18
N VAL A 129 -3.93 6.82 14.39
CA VAL A 129 -3.25 8.03 13.86
C VAL A 129 -2.30 7.74 12.69
N GLU A 130 -1.57 6.62 12.72
CA GLU A 130 -0.61 6.25 11.68
C GLU A 130 -1.22 5.33 10.63
N LYS A 131 -0.74 5.40 9.39
CA LYS A 131 -1.20 4.52 8.31
C LYS A 131 -0.06 3.64 7.86
N HIS A 132 -0.28 2.33 7.84
CA HIS A 132 0.62 1.43 7.13
C HIS A 132 0.36 1.50 5.62
N VAL A 133 1.44 1.48 4.86
CA VAL A 133 1.41 1.46 3.40
C VAL A 133 2.32 0.35 2.88
N THR A 134 1.95 -0.24 1.76
CA THR A 134 2.79 -1.21 1.06
C THR A 134 2.65 -1.03 -0.44
N GLU A 135 3.74 -1.29 -1.15
CA GLU A 135 3.79 -1.43 -2.59
C GLU A 135 4.44 -2.77 -2.92
N VAL A 136 3.72 -3.59 -3.68
CA VAL A 136 4.18 -4.89 -4.13
C VAL A 136 4.23 -4.92 -5.64
N ILE A 137 5.38 -5.26 -6.20
CA ILE A 137 5.58 -5.44 -7.64
C ILE A 137 5.81 -6.92 -7.90
N VAL A 138 4.94 -7.51 -8.70
CA VAL A 138 5.03 -8.90 -9.15
C VAL A 138 5.28 -8.90 -10.65
N LYS A 139 6.43 -9.43 -11.07
CA LYS A 139 6.72 -9.67 -12.49
C LYS A 139 6.39 -11.11 -12.86
N LYS A 140 5.90 -11.32 -14.08
CA LYS A 140 5.63 -12.65 -14.63
C LYS A 140 6.88 -13.54 -14.72
N SER A 141 8.07 -12.93 -14.78
CA SER A 141 9.36 -13.62 -14.68
C SER A 141 9.61 -14.27 -13.31
N GLY A 142 8.76 -14.03 -12.32
CA GLY A 142 8.87 -14.55 -10.95
C GLY A 142 9.48 -13.55 -9.95
N ASN A 143 9.96 -12.39 -10.40
CA ASN A 143 10.51 -11.38 -9.50
C ASN A 143 9.40 -10.77 -8.63
N LEU A 144 9.66 -10.70 -7.33
CA LEU A 144 8.77 -10.13 -6.33
C LEU A 144 9.53 -9.07 -5.54
N LEU A 145 9.01 -7.84 -5.52
CA LEU A 145 9.51 -6.75 -4.70
C LEU A 145 8.39 -6.29 -3.77
N ILE A 146 8.73 -6.07 -2.50
CA ILE A 146 7.80 -5.62 -1.46
C ILE A 146 8.46 -4.45 -0.74
N ASN A 147 7.80 -3.29 -0.77
CA ASN A 147 8.16 -2.10 -0.03
C ASN A 147 7.06 -1.83 0.99
N SER A 148 7.38 -1.75 2.28
CA SER A 148 6.43 -1.38 3.33
C SER A 148 6.86 -0.08 4.00
N GLY A 149 5.90 0.66 4.55
CA GLY A 149 6.16 1.94 5.20
C GLY A 149 5.03 2.40 6.11
N ILE A 150 5.30 3.48 6.83
CA ILE A 150 4.34 4.18 7.70
C ILE A 150 4.18 5.59 7.14
N GLN A 151 2.96 6.11 7.18
CA GLN A 151 2.61 7.47 6.74
C GLN A 151 1.62 8.14 7.69
N GLY A 152 1.69 9.47 7.78
CA GLY A 152 0.81 10.29 8.61
C GLY A 152 1.15 10.27 10.11
N TYR A 153 2.29 9.70 10.50
CA TYR A 153 2.71 9.73 11.91
C TYR A 153 3.45 11.03 12.19
N SER A 154 2.90 11.84 13.09
CA SER A 154 3.46 13.13 13.47
C SER A 154 3.94 13.08 14.92
N LEU A 155 5.20 13.44 15.14
CA LEU A 155 5.79 13.51 16.47
C LEU A 155 6.47 14.85 16.68
N LEU A 156 6.23 15.45 17.85
CA LEU A 156 6.85 16.70 18.28
C LEU A 156 7.65 16.47 19.55
N LYS A 157 8.91 16.91 19.54
CA LYS A 157 9.76 16.99 20.73
C LYS A 157 10.16 18.45 20.97
N THR A 158 9.96 18.92 22.20
CA THR A 158 10.19 20.33 22.57
C THR A 158 11.63 20.63 23.02
N THR A 159 12.48 19.62 23.22
CA THR A 159 13.88 19.76 23.67
C THR A 159 14.69 18.49 23.38
N GLN A 160 15.98 18.45 23.76
CA GLN A 160 16.90 17.32 23.53
C GLN A 160 16.92 16.87 22.06
N VAL A 161 16.98 17.86 21.18
CA VAL A 161 17.26 17.70 19.76
C VAL A 161 18.67 18.23 19.58
N PHE A 162 19.59 17.36 19.18
CA PHE A 162 20.97 17.74 18.92
C PHE A 162 21.21 17.63 17.42
N LEU A 163 21.49 18.76 16.79
CA LEU A 163 21.99 18.81 15.43
C LEU A 163 23.51 19.03 15.54
N PRO A 164 24.34 17.98 15.41
CA PRO A 164 25.78 18.18 15.27
C PRO A 164 26.03 19.00 14.00
N ASP A 165 26.99 19.93 14.08
CA ASP A 165 27.32 20.87 13.01
C ASP A 165 27.35 20.17 11.64
N ALA A 166 26.41 20.55 10.77
CA ALA A 166 26.56 20.30 9.35
C ALA A 166 27.86 20.99 8.92
N ASN A 167 28.67 20.33 8.09
CA ASN A 167 29.94 20.86 7.59
C ASN A 167 29.73 22.21 6.86
N LEU A 168 29.76 23.31 7.61
CA LEU A 168 29.47 24.68 7.15
C LEU A 168 30.76 25.31 6.64
N SER A 169 31.33 24.77 5.56
CA SER A 169 32.50 25.39 4.93
C SER A 169 32.14 26.50 3.94
N HIS A 170 30.86 26.84 3.72
CA HIS A 170 30.50 27.95 2.82
C HIS A 170 29.25 28.80 3.12
N TRP A 171 28.37 28.46 4.08
CA TRP A 171 27.16 29.26 4.37
C TRP A 171 26.71 29.17 5.84
N GLY A 172 27.48 29.75 6.77
CA GLY A 172 27.21 29.67 8.22
C GLY A 172 26.11 30.60 8.72
N CYS A 173 24.91 30.08 9.02
CA CYS A 173 23.85 30.78 9.75
C CYS A 173 23.06 29.88 10.75
N LEU A 174 23.66 28.80 11.25
CA LEU A 174 23.12 28.10 12.42
C LEU A 174 24.05 28.33 13.62
N GLY A 175 23.68 29.25 14.49
CA GLY A 175 24.23 29.33 15.84
C GLY A 175 23.74 28.16 16.69
N SER A 176 24.56 27.73 17.64
CA SER A 176 24.22 26.76 18.69
C SER A 176 22.85 27.06 19.32
N LEU A 177 21.84 26.29 18.93
CA LEU A 177 20.47 26.40 19.45
C LEU A 177 20.22 25.21 20.38
N VAL A 178 20.43 25.42 21.67
CA VAL A 178 20.15 24.43 22.74
C VAL A 178 18.63 24.31 23.03
N LYS A 179 17.76 24.93 22.22
CA LYS A 179 16.29 24.88 22.36
C LYS A 179 15.59 24.85 20.99
N THR A 180 15.84 23.81 20.21
CA THR A 180 15.18 23.60 18.92
C THR A 180 13.97 22.68 19.08
N VAL A 181 12.80 23.13 18.62
CA VAL A 181 11.60 22.28 18.45
C VAL A 181 11.74 21.52 17.14
N TYR A 182 11.55 20.20 17.17
CA TYR A 182 11.55 19.36 15.96
C TYR A 182 10.19 18.72 15.76
N VAL A 183 9.71 18.80 14.53
CA VAL A 183 8.50 18.11 14.08
C VAL A 183 8.91 17.13 12.99
N LEU A 184 8.64 15.86 13.20
CA LEU A 184 8.86 14.79 12.22
C LEU A 184 7.52 14.35 11.65
N TYR A 185 7.48 14.23 10.33
CA TYR A 185 6.38 13.65 9.58
C TYR A 185 6.91 12.41 8.86
N PHE A 186 6.34 11.26 9.19
CA PHE A 186 6.55 10.00 8.48
C PHE A 186 5.41 9.79 7.50
#